data_AF-A0A4P7F425-F1
#
_entry.id   AF-A0A4P7F425-F1
#
_cell.length_a   1.000
_cell.length_b   1.000
_cell.length_c   1.000
_cell.angle_alpha   90.00
_cell.angle_beta   90.00
_cell.angle_gamma   90.00
#
_symmetry.space_group_name_H-M   'P 1'
#
loop_
_entity.id
_entity.type
_entity.pdbx_description
1 polymer ?
#
loop_
_entity_poly.entity_id
_entity_poly.type
_entity_poly.pdbx_seq_one_letter_code
_entity_poly.pdbx_strand_id
1 'polypeptide(L)'
;MTEKDKLPGKIEIKIGAMSFSAEGDQDWLSEQLTKVIEAAAARCQDSVETPKSDASPFVDSQSFKLSLASYIKSKEAETNQVMRFLATAGWLRNRGTKDLTTSGVAKALSENHQKRLANPSDCLNKNTAKGYCEKSKHGFFITPEGLKVLGESNDSV
;
A
#
# COMPACT_ATOMS: atom_id res chain seq x y z
N MET A 1 -48.41 0.10 -31.21
CA MET A 1 -48.01 1.14 -30.24
C MET A 1 -46.97 0.54 -29.32
N THR A 2 -45.72 0.60 -29.78
CA THR A 2 -44.47 0.26 -29.08
C THR A 2 -43.72 1.58 -28.88
N GLU A 3 -42.88 1.78 -27.87
CA GLU A 3 -42.43 0.89 -26.79
C GLU A 3 -42.29 1.67 -25.47
N LYS A 4 -42.05 0.97 -24.36
CA LYS A 4 -42.05 1.55 -23.00
C LYS A 4 -40.84 2.44 -22.74
N ASP A 5 -40.96 3.27 -21.70
CA ASP A 5 -39.92 4.08 -21.07
C ASP A 5 -38.58 3.34 -20.90
N LYS A 6 -37.69 3.47 -21.89
CA LYS A 6 -36.29 3.01 -21.80
C LYS A 6 -35.52 4.05 -20.97
N LEU A 7 -35.59 3.90 -19.65
CA LEU A 7 -34.82 4.70 -18.69
C LEU A 7 -33.34 4.72 -19.09
N PRO A 8 -32.63 5.86 -18.99
CA PRO A 8 -31.24 5.95 -19.39
C PRO A 8 -30.39 4.95 -18.60
N GLY A 9 -29.60 4.17 -19.31
CA GLY A 9 -28.64 3.27 -18.68
C GLY A 9 -27.52 4.09 -18.06
N LYS A 10 -27.00 3.63 -16.92
CA LYS A 10 -25.76 4.15 -16.35
C LYS A 10 -24.75 3.02 -16.24
N ILE A 11 -23.60 3.22 -16.86
CA ILE A 11 -22.44 2.32 -16.75
C ILE A 11 -21.36 3.05 -15.97
N GLU A 12 -20.96 2.47 -14.84
CA GLU A 12 -19.76 2.84 -14.09
C GLU A 12 -18.81 1.64 -14.06
N ILE A 13 -17.61 1.82 -14.60
CA ILE A 13 -16.59 0.77 -14.72
C ILE A 13 -15.27 1.30 -14.18
N LYS A 14 -14.63 0.49 -13.34
CA LYS A 14 -13.30 0.75 -12.78
C LYS A 14 -12.38 -0.41 -13.17
N ILE A 15 -11.38 -0.14 -14.00
CA ILE A 15 -10.36 -1.10 -14.42
C ILE A 15 -9.01 -0.56 -13.94
N GLY A 16 -8.51 -1.12 -12.83
CA GLY A 16 -7.31 -0.62 -12.16
C GLY A 16 -7.45 0.85 -11.77
N ALA A 17 -6.60 1.71 -12.35
CA ALA A 17 -6.61 3.15 -12.09
C ALA A 17 -7.54 3.96 -13.02
N MET A 18 -8.26 3.31 -13.94
CA MET A 18 -9.16 4.00 -14.89
C MET A 18 -10.62 3.90 -14.42
N SER A 19 -11.25 5.04 -14.17
CA SER A 19 -12.68 5.16 -13.91
C SER A 19 -13.41 5.72 -15.12
N PHE A 20 -14.30 4.93 -15.71
CA PHE A 20 -15.22 5.35 -16.76
C PHE A 20 -16.64 5.40 -16.18
N SER A 21 -17.30 6.54 -16.30
CA SER A 21 -18.72 6.70 -15.97
C SER A 21 -19.41 7.36 -17.16
N ALA A 22 -20.45 6.70 -17.68
CA ALA A 22 -21.26 7.21 -18.77
C ALA A 22 -22.74 6.87 -18.53
N GLU A 23 -23.60 7.79 -18.92
CA GLU A 23 -25.05 7.71 -18.77
C GLU A 23 -25.69 8.11 -20.10
N GLY A 24 -26.64 7.32 -20.60
CA GLY A 24 -27.18 7.50 -21.96
C GLY A 24 -27.99 6.31 -22.46
N ASP A 25 -28.21 6.25 -23.77
CA ASP A 25 -28.89 5.10 -24.36
C ASP A 25 -28.00 3.84 -24.34
N GLN A 26 -28.62 2.70 -24.07
CA GLN A 26 -27.99 1.38 -23.99
C GLN A 26 -27.13 1.02 -25.22
N ASP A 27 -27.56 1.43 -26.41
CA ASP A 27 -26.92 1.04 -27.67
C ASP A 27 -25.62 1.84 -27.85
N TRP A 28 -25.65 3.14 -27.53
CA TRP A 28 -24.46 4.00 -27.45
C TRP A 28 -23.50 3.58 -26.32
N LEU A 29 -24.02 3.22 -25.16
CA LEU A 29 -23.23 2.74 -24.02
C LEU A 29 -22.48 1.45 -24.34
N SER A 30 -23.08 0.57 -25.14
CA SER A 30 -22.45 -0.69 -25.58
C SER A 30 -21.26 -0.45 -26.51
N GLU A 31 -21.34 0.55 -27.40
CA GLU A 31 -20.20 0.97 -28.22
C GLU A 31 -19.05 1.56 -27.38
N GLN A 32 -19.38 2.44 -26.41
CA GLN A 32 -18.35 3.05 -25.55
C GLN A 32 -17.69 1.99 -24.66
N LEU A 33 -18.46 1.06 -24.11
CA LEU A 33 -17.97 -0.08 -23.34
C LEU A 33 -16.97 -0.91 -24.16
N THR A 34 -17.32 -1.25 -25.40
CA THR A 34 -16.46 -2.04 -26.29
C THR A 34 -15.12 -1.33 -26.52
N LYS A 35 -15.13 -0.01 -26.79
CA LYS A 35 -13.92 0.82 -26.96
C LYS A 35 -13.07 0.90 -25.69
N VAL A 36 -13.68 1.00 -24.51
CA VAL A 36 -12.96 1.03 -23.22
C VAL A 36 -12.30 -0.33 -22.92
N ILE A 37 -12.98 -1.44 -23.21
CA ILE A 37 -12.42 -2.79 -23.05
C ILE A 37 -11.26 -3.02 -24.03
N GLU A 38 -11.41 -2.63 -25.30
CA GLU A 38 -10.37 -2.75 -26.32
C GLU A 38 -9.12 -1.91 -25.97
N ALA A 39 -9.32 -0.65 -25.55
CA ALA A 39 -8.24 0.23 -25.10
C ALA A 39 -7.56 -0.25 -23.80
N ALA A 40 -8.29 -0.94 -22.92
CA ALA A 40 -7.71 -1.57 -21.73
C ALA A 40 -6.92 -2.84 -22.08
N ALA A 41 -7.46 -3.69 -22.96
CA ALA A 41 -6.82 -4.94 -23.40
C ALA A 41 -5.48 -4.69 -24.10
N ALA A 42 -5.42 -3.69 -24.99
CA ALA A 42 -4.18 -3.29 -25.67
C ALA A 42 -3.06 -2.90 -24.69
N ARG A 43 -3.40 -2.37 -23.51
CA ARG A 43 -2.41 -1.94 -22.48
C ARG A 43 -1.98 -3.06 -21.54
N CYS A 44 -2.59 -4.24 -21.64
CA CYS A 44 -2.22 -5.43 -20.86
C CYS A 44 -1.30 -6.40 -21.64
N GLN A 45 -1.10 -6.23 -22.95
CA GLN A 45 -0.33 -7.16 -23.77
C GLN A 45 1.19 -6.88 -23.85
N ASP A 46 1.66 -5.70 -23.44
CA ASP A 46 3.09 -5.31 -23.39
C ASP A 46 3.89 -5.95 -22.22
N SER A 47 3.50 -7.13 -21.75
CA SER A 47 4.28 -7.92 -20.78
C SER A 47 4.09 -9.43 -20.95
N VAL A 48 5.00 -9.98 -21.75
CA VAL A 48 5.25 -11.41 -22.02
C VAL A 48 6.79 -11.57 -21.89
N GLU A 49 7.42 -12.53 -21.20
CA GLU A 49 7.01 -13.70 -20.42
C GLU A 49 7.29 -13.51 -18.88
N THR A 50 7.60 -14.46 -17.98
CA THR A 50 7.61 -15.96 -17.88
C THR A 50 7.20 -16.36 -16.43
N PRO A 51 6.64 -17.56 -16.13
CA PRO A 51 5.84 -17.75 -14.90
C PRO A 51 6.42 -18.72 -13.85
N LYS A 52 5.91 -18.63 -12.60
CA LYS A 52 5.51 -19.80 -11.77
C LYS A 52 4.67 -19.42 -10.54
N SER A 53 3.67 -20.26 -10.25
CA SER A 53 2.93 -20.58 -9.00
C SER A 53 3.28 -19.85 -7.67
N ASP A 54 2.35 -19.60 -6.73
CA ASP A 54 0.97 -20.15 -6.59
C ASP A 54 0.03 -19.27 -5.71
N ALA A 55 -1.26 -19.59 -5.74
CA ALA A 55 -2.33 -19.30 -4.76
C ALA A 55 -2.49 -17.90 -4.09
N SER A 56 -3.53 -17.17 -4.53
CA SER A 56 -4.63 -16.57 -3.71
C SER A 56 -4.95 -15.08 -3.99
N PRO A 57 -6.24 -14.67 -4.05
CA PRO A 57 -6.63 -13.35 -4.56
C PRO A 57 -6.98 -12.29 -3.50
N PHE A 58 -6.72 -11.04 -3.87
CA PHE A 58 -7.48 -9.82 -3.55
C PHE A 58 -7.64 -9.38 -2.08
N VAL A 59 -6.92 -8.31 -1.71
CA VAL A 59 -7.55 -7.13 -1.10
C VAL A 59 -6.96 -5.86 -1.72
N ASP A 60 -7.84 -4.90 -2.02
CA ASP A 60 -7.46 -3.62 -2.59
C ASP A 60 -6.80 -2.74 -1.52
N SER A 61 -5.58 -2.34 -1.81
CA SER A 61 -4.78 -1.32 -1.14
C SER A 61 -3.60 -1.06 -2.06
N GLN A 62 -3.13 0.19 -2.13
CA GLN A 62 -1.87 0.55 -2.80
C GLN A 62 -0.73 -0.19 -2.10
N SER A 63 -0.53 -1.44 -2.54
CA SER A 63 0.18 -2.41 -1.74
C SER A 63 1.64 -2.02 -1.72
N PHE A 64 2.17 -1.80 -0.52
CA PHE A 64 3.58 -1.55 -0.31
C PHE A 64 4.37 -2.83 -0.65
N LYS A 65 4.60 -3.04 -1.96
CA LYS A 65 5.20 -4.26 -2.55
C LYS A 65 6.70 -4.37 -2.29
N LEU A 66 7.33 -3.33 -1.75
CA LEU A 66 8.71 -3.39 -1.30
C LEU A 66 8.84 -4.35 -0.11
N SER A 67 9.70 -5.36 -0.27
CA SER A 67 10.06 -6.26 0.82
C SER A 67 10.66 -5.47 1.99
N LEU A 68 10.48 -5.96 3.23
CA LEU A 68 11.04 -5.30 4.40
C LEU A 68 12.58 -5.14 4.29
N ALA A 69 13.26 -6.11 3.65
CA ALA A 69 14.68 -6.05 3.36
C ALA A 69 15.05 -4.88 2.42
N SER A 70 14.34 -4.75 1.29
CA SER A 70 14.55 -3.66 0.33
C SER A 70 14.25 -2.29 0.95
N TYR A 71 13.21 -2.21 1.79
CA TYR A 71 12.86 -0.98 2.50
C TYR A 71 13.92 -0.59 3.55
N ILE A 72 14.35 -1.53 4.41
CA ILE A 72 15.43 -1.30 5.39
C ILE A 72 16.72 -0.83 4.71
N LYS A 73 17.09 -1.44 3.57
CA LYS A 73 18.25 -1.02 2.77
C LYS A 73 18.09 0.37 2.17
N SER A 74 16.92 0.67 1.58
CA SER A 74 16.61 1.99 1.01
C SER A 74 16.61 3.13 2.04
N LYS A 75 16.44 2.83 3.34
CA LYS A 75 16.47 3.81 4.44
C LYS A 75 17.74 3.70 5.31
N GLU A 76 18.80 3.08 4.79
CA GLU A 76 20.11 2.89 5.44
C GLU A 76 20.04 2.28 6.85
N ALA A 77 18.96 1.54 7.14
CA ALA A 77 18.58 1.06 8.46
C ALA A 77 19.17 -0.32 8.80
N GLU A 78 20.04 -0.86 7.95
CA GLU A 78 20.62 -2.20 8.10
C GLU A 78 21.65 -2.26 9.24
N THR A 79 22.49 -1.23 9.40
CA THR A 79 23.54 -1.18 10.44
C THR A 79 22.99 -0.74 11.80
N ASN A 80 22.16 0.29 11.84
CA ASN A 80 21.66 0.90 13.07
C ASN A 80 20.34 0.28 13.53
N GLN A 81 20.36 -0.43 14.67
CA GLN A 81 19.19 -1.10 15.27
C GLN A 81 18.01 -0.14 15.54
N VAL A 82 18.29 1.11 15.91
CA VAL A 82 17.26 2.13 16.20
C VAL A 82 16.56 2.58 14.91
N MET A 83 17.34 2.77 13.83
CA MET A 83 16.80 3.03 12.49
C MET A 83 16.03 1.82 11.95
N ARG A 84 16.50 0.59 12.18
CA ARG A 84 15.79 -0.62 11.75
C ARG A 84 14.42 -0.75 12.39
N PHE A 85 14.29 -0.39 13.66
CA PHE A 85 13.01 -0.29 14.34
C PHE A 85 12.09 0.74 13.66
N LEU A 86 12.59 1.96 13.41
CA LEU A 86 11.83 3.04 12.76
C LEU A 86 11.38 2.64 11.34
N ALA A 87 12.27 2.10 10.52
CA ALA A 87 11.97 1.64 9.17
C ALA A 87 10.96 0.47 9.18
N THR A 88 11.08 -0.48 10.11
CA THR A 88 10.08 -1.56 10.21
C THR A 88 8.72 -1.02 10.64
N ALA A 89 8.68 -0.02 11.52
CA ALA A 89 7.44 0.63 11.93
C ALA A 89 6.78 1.38 10.75
N GLY A 90 7.56 2.09 9.93
CA GLY A 90 7.06 2.77 8.71
C GLY A 90 6.51 1.77 7.70
N TRP A 91 7.25 0.68 7.47
CA TRP A 91 6.80 -0.43 6.62
C TRP A 91 5.49 -1.07 7.11
N LEU A 92 5.31 -1.26 8.41
CA LEU A 92 4.06 -1.76 9.00
C LEU A 92 2.90 -0.77 8.82
N ARG A 93 3.15 0.54 9.03
CA ARG A 93 2.17 1.61 8.77
C ARG A 93 1.71 1.61 7.31
N ASN A 94 2.63 1.51 6.37
CA ASN A 94 2.33 1.50 4.93
C ASN A 94 1.57 0.25 4.46
N ARG A 95 1.55 -0.82 5.27
CA ARG A 95 0.72 -2.01 5.06
C ARG A 95 -0.65 -1.93 5.77
N GLY A 96 -1.01 -0.76 6.31
CA GLY A 96 -2.30 -0.53 6.99
C GLY A 96 -2.32 -0.90 8.48
N THR A 97 -1.17 -1.15 9.11
CA THR A 97 -1.11 -1.43 10.55
C THR A 97 -1.36 -0.14 11.34
N LYS A 98 -2.56 0.00 11.93
CA LYS A 98 -2.95 1.19 12.71
C LYS A 98 -2.24 1.27 14.06
N ASP A 99 -2.12 0.15 14.76
CA ASP A 99 -1.49 0.07 16.08
C ASP A 99 -0.05 -0.46 15.99
N LEU A 100 0.92 0.45 15.98
CA LEU A 100 2.34 0.06 16.00
C LEU A 100 2.75 -0.29 17.43
N THR A 101 3.20 -1.53 17.63
CA THR A 101 3.69 -2.03 18.93
C THR A 101 5.11 -2.57 18.79
N THR A 102 5.89 -2.52 19.87
CA THR A 102 7.27 -3.06 19.90
C THR A 102 7.29 -4.55 19.56
N SER A 103 6.30 -5.30 20.05
CA SER A 103 6.06 -6.70 19.73
C SER A 103 5.71 -6.90 18.24
N GLY A 104 4.86 -6.04 17.65
CA GLY A 104 4.55 -6.07 16.23
C GLY A 104 5.78 -5.86 15.34
N VAL A 105 6.63 -4.88 15.67
CA VAL A 105 7.92 -4.64 14.99
C VAL A 105 8.86 -5.85 15.11
N ALA A 106 9.00 -6.41 16.31
CA ALA A 106 9.87 -7.58 16.54
C ALA A 106 9.36 -8.86 15.83
N LYS A 107 8.02 -9.02 15.76
CA LYS A 107 7.36 -10.09 15.01
C LYS A 107 7.60 -9.92 13.50
N ALA A 108 7.35 -8.73 12.95
CA ALA A 108 7.57 -8.43 11.53
C ALA A 108 9.02 -8.67 11.08
N LEU A 109 10.01 -8.27 11.88
CA LEU A 109 11.43 -8.59 11.61
C LEU A 109 11.70 -10.09 11.61
N SER A 110 11.08 -10.85 12.52
CA SER A 110 11.27 -12.29 12.62
C SER A 110 10.60 -13.03 11.45
N GLU A 111 9.38 -12.64 11.06
CA GLU A 111 8.61 -13.22 9.94
C GLU A 111 9.25 -12.93 8.57
N ASN A 112 9.92 -11.79 8.41
CA ASN A 112 10.61 -11.41 7.17
C ASN A 112 12.09 -11.84 7.16
N HIS A 113 12.51 -12.73 8.07
CA HIS A 113 13.90 -13.21 8.21
C HIS A 113 14.96 -12.10 8.34
N GLN A 114 14.59 -10.96 8.92
CA GLN A 114 15.48 -9.81 9.10
C GLN A 114 16.27 -9.89 10.41
N LYS A 115 17.40 -9.17 10.48
CA LYS A 115 18.24 -9.11 11.68
C LYS A 115 17.44 -8.57 12.87
N ARG A 116 17.20 -9.43 13.86
CA ARG A 116 16.41 -9.14 15.06
C ARG A 116 17.00 -7.97 15.85
N LEU A 117 16.15 -7.34 16.66
CA LEU A 117 16.57 -6.27 17.58
C LEU A 117 17.02 -6.91 18.90
N ALA A 118 18.15 -6.49 19.46
CA ALA A 118 18.60 -6.95 20.78
C ALA A 118 17.66 -6.48 21.90
N ASN A 119 17.07 -5.28 21.77
CA ASN A 119 16.11 -4.73 22.72
C ASN A 119 15.14 -3.77 21.99
N PRO A 120 13.92 -4.22 21.63
CA PRO A 120 12.93 -3.39 20.94
C PRO A 120 12.48 -2.17 21.76
N SER A 121 12.37 -2.31 23.09
CA SER A 121 11.90 -1.24 23.98
C SER A 121 12.94 -0.11 24.10
N ASP A 122 14.23 -0.45 24.14
CA ASP A 122 15.32 0.52 24.07
C ASP A 122 15.36 1.25 22.70
N CYS A 123 15.06 0.55 21.60
CA CYS A 123 14.94 1.19 20.28
C CYS A 123 13.79 2.20 20.23
N LEU A 124 12.63 1.86 20.82
CA LEU A 124 11.52 2.80 20.95
C LEU A 124 11.91 4.01 21.82
N ASN A 125 12.51 3.79 23.00
CA ASN A 125 12.99 4.88 23.87
C ASN A 125 13.96 5.82 23.13
N LYS A 126 14.90 5.27 22.36
CA LYS A 126 15.87 6.06 21.57
C LYS A 126 15.21 6.81 20.40
N ASN A 127 14.22 6.22 19.73
CA ASN A 127 13.45 6.92 18.72
C ASN A 127 12.56 8.03 19.32
N THR A 128 12.01 7.84 20.53
CA THR A 128 11.28 8.88 21.27
C THR A 128 12.20 10.00 21.75
N ALA A 129 13.38 9.69 22.26
CA ALA A 129 14.38 10.69 22.64
C ALA A 129 14.87 11.54 21.45
N LYS A 130 14.83 11.00 20.22
CA LYS A 130 15.11 11.71 18.97
C LYS A 130 13.89 12.43 18.37
N GLY A 131 12.70 12.28 18.96
CA GLY A 131 11.46 12.84 18.42
C GLY A 131 10.93 12.14 17.16
N TYR A 132 11.38 10.92 16.82
CA TYR A 132 10.94 10.15 15.65
C TYR A 132 9.71 9.26 15.92
N CYS A 133 9.52 8.83 17.17
CA CYS A 133 8.37 8.04 17.58
C CYS A 133 7.78 8.56 18.89
N GLU A 134 6.46 8.65 19.00
CA GLU A 134 5.77 9.07 20.21
C GLU A 134 4.94 7.92 20.80
N LYS A 135 4.94 7.78 22.12
CA LYS A 135 4.25 6.68 22.80
C LYS A 135 2.78 7.03 23.00
N SER A 136 1.91 6.06 22.74
CA SER A 136 0.45 6.16 22.92
C SER A 136 -0.04 5.08 23.88
N LYS A 137 -1.30 5.18 24.34
CA LYS A 137 -1.91 4.22 25.28
C LYS A 137 -1.92 2.78 24.75
N HIS A 138 -1.98 2.60 23.43
CA HIS A 138 -2.06 1.29 22.77
C HIS A 138 -0.75 0.87 22.06
N GLY A 139 0.32 1.66 22.17
CA GLY A 139 1.58 1.38 21.47
C GLY A 139 2.41 2.64 21.24
N PHE A 140 2.75 2.92 19.99
CA PHE A 140 3.43 4.15 19.58
C PHE A 140 2.98 4.55 18.16
N PHE A 141 3.32 5.76 17.75
CA PHE A 141 3.20 6.22 16.36
C PHE A 141 4.49 6.89 15.90
N ILE A 142 4.65 7.04 14.60
CA ILE A 142 5.78 7.74 13.98
C ILE A 142 5.40 9.20 13.84
N THR A 143 6.26 10.11 14.29
CA THR A 143 6.06 11.55 14.19
C THR A 143 6.33 12.04 12.76
N PRO A 144 5.93 13.28 12.38
CA PRO A 144 6.30 13.87 11.10
C PRO A 144 7.82 13.88 10.86
N GLU A 145 8.64 14.12 11.89
CA GLU A 145 10.11 14.06 11.77
C GLU A 145 10.62 12.62 11.55
N GLY A 146 10.00 11.62 12.18
CA GLY A 146 10.31 10.21 11.90
C GLY A 146 9.96 9.81 10.47
N LEU A 147 8.82 10.27 9.94
CA LEU A 147 8.41 10.04 8.54
C LEU A 147 9.33 10.76 7.56
N LYS A 148 9.75 11.99 7.85
CA LYS A 148 10.73 12.76 7.07
C LYS A 148 12.10 12.08 7.02
N VAL A 149 12.56 11.49 8.13
CA VAL A 149 13.77 10.63 8.16
C VAL A 149 13.59 9.37 7.30
N LEU A 150 12.36 8.83 7.21
CA LEU A 150 12.02 7.77 6.27
C LEU A 150 11.80 8.26 4.83
N GLY A 151 11.92 9.57 4.53
CA GLY A 151 11.63 10.12 3.21
C GLY A 151 10.16 9.97 2.79
N GLU A 152 9.25 9.87 3.76
CA GLU A 152 7.80 9.79 3.57
C GLU A 152 7.19 11.13 3.96
N SER A 153 7.20 12.10 3.05
CA SER A 153 6.48 13.35 3.24
C SER A 153 4.99 13.04 3.44
N ASN A 154 4.37 13.62 4.46
CA ASN A 154 2.93 13.48 4.72
C ASN A 154 2.10 14.42 3.82
N ASP A 155 2.50 14.52 2.54
CA ASP A 155 1.72 15.15 1.48
C ASP A 155 0.68 14.14 0.99
N SER A 156 -0.48 14.19 1.63
CA SER A 156 -1.71 13.60 1.11
C SER A 156 -2.71 14.72 0.88
N VAL A 157 -2.90 15.05 -0.40
CA VAL A 157 -4.11 15.66 -0.95
C VAL A 157 -4.47 14.82 -2.17
#